data_AF-A0A748SLY7-F1
#
_entry.id   AF-A0A748SLY7-F1
#
_cell.length_a   1.000
_cell.length_b   1.000
_cell.length_c   1.000
_cell.angle_alpha   90.00
_cell.angle_beta   90.00
_cell.angle_gamma   90.00
#
_symmetry.space_group_name_H-M   'P 1'
#
loop_
_entity.id
_entity.type
_entity.pdbx_description
1 polymer ?
#
loop_
_entity_poly.entity_id
_entity_poly.type
_entity_poly.pdbx_seq_one_letter_code
_entity_poly.pdbx_strand_id
1 'polypeptide(L)'
;MTSRVGNIQSFVHKVVEHWPNLLAFHFTLYSAEGIYGQQIQTFCSSFHRQVHERITERNHTASPSSPVVLRWLREQHGGATIRCLLLFSQELFCHPRASVTVDEECSQLVDLLQQTWQVISAGGQCRVEKRFQVVRGDTSGQYVALKTVALSLGLPVVTTISW
;
A
#
# COMPACT_ATOMS: atom_id res chain seq x y z
N MET A 1 -3.89 17.28 -20.06
CA MET A 1 -4.48 16.80 -18.79
C MET A 1 -4.98 15.35 -18.86
N THR A 2 -5.49 14.89 -20.02
CA THR A 2 -6.01 13.53 -20.27
C THR A 2 -4.99 12.38 -20.10
N SER A 3 -3.71 12.61 -20.41
CA SER A 3 -2.68 11.54 -20.30
C SER A 3 -2.42 11.07 -18.86
N ARG A 4 -2.62 11.93 -17.86
CA ARG A 4 -2.22 11.65 -16.46
C ARG A 4 -3.28 10.86 -15.69
N VAL A 5 -4.55 11.18 -15.92
CA VAL A 5 -5.70 10.40 -15.40
C VAL A 5 -5.72 9.01 -16.03
N GLY A 6 -5.47 8.92 -17.35
CA GLY A 6 -5.33 7.65 -18.06
C GLY A 6 -4.22 6.77 -17.48
N ASN A 7 -3.11 7.35 -17.03
CA ASN A 7 -2.02 6.61 -16.38
C ASN A 7 -2.43 6.00 -15.03
N ILE A 8 -3.16 6.74 -14.18
CA ILE A 8 -3.63 6.21 -12.88
C ILE A 8 -4.64 5.09 -13.08
N GLN A 9 -5.62 5.29 -13.97
CA GLN A 9 -6.62 4.25 -14.28
C GLN A 9 -5.97 2.99 -14.84
N SER A 10 -5.03 3.17 -15.79
CA SER A 10 -4.27 2.07 -16.39
C SER A 10 -3.40 1.36 -15.35
N PHE A 11 -2.81 2.08 -14.40
CA PHE A 11 -2.06 1.50 -13.31
C PHE A 11 -2.94 0.62 -12.41
N VAL A 12 -4.06 1.16 -11.91
CA VAL A 12 -4.99 0.40 -11.04
C VAL A 12 -5.54 -0.83 -11.77
N HIS A 13 -5.89 -0.68 -13.04
CA HIS A 13 -6.37 -1.80 -13.85
C HIS A 13 -5.29 -2.88 -14.04
N LYS A 14 -4.06 -2.50 -14.42
CA LYS A 14 -2.94 -3.45 -14.54
C LYS A 14 -2.64 -4.18 -13.24
N VAL A 15 -2.71 -3.47 -12.11
CA VAL A 15 -2.48 -4.05 -10.78
C VAL A 15 -3.56 -5.08 -10.42
N VAL A 16 -4.84 -4.77 -10.68
CA VAL A 16 -5.96 -5.71 -10.46
C VAL A 16 -5.90 -6.92 -11.40
N GLU A 17 -5.50 -6.72 -12.66
CA GLU A 17 -5.34 -7.84 -13.59
C GLU A 17 -4.15 -8.74 -13.21
N HIS A 18 -3.10 -8.16 -12.63
CA HIS A 18 -1.90 -8.89 -12.23
C HIS A 18 -2.09 -9.68 -10.94
N TRP A 19 -2.91 -9.21 -10.00
CA TRP A 19 -3.16 -9.88 -8.73
C TRP A 19 -4.62 -10.35 -8.59
N PRO A 20 -4.87 -11.68 -8.57
CA PRO A 20 -6.23 -12.21 -8.49
C PRO A 20 -6.94 -11.87 -7.19
N ASN A 21 -6.20 -11.65 -6.11
CA ASN A 21 -6.70 -11.21 -4.81
C ASN A 21 -5.90 -9.97 -4.37
N LEU A 22 -6.39 -8.78 -4.71
CA LEU A 22 -5.74 -7.52 -4.40
C LEU A 22 -6.24 -6.99 -3.04
N LEU A 23 -5.29 -6.59 -2.19
CA LEU A 23 -5.54 -5.80 -0.99
C LEU A 23 -4.95 -4.39 -1.19
N ALA A 24 -5.72 -3.37 -0.83
CA ALA A 24 -5.26 -1.99 -0.88
C ALA A 24 -5.64 -1.18 0.37
N PHE A 25 -4.72 -0.33 0.82
CA PHE A 25 -4.92 0.59 1.93
C PHE A 25 -4.77 2.02 1.48
N HIS A 26 -5.81 2.81 1.69
CA HIS A 26 -5.75 4.27 1.58
C HIS A 26 -5.47 4.87 2.94
N PHE A 27 -4.44 5.69 3.03
CA PHE A 27 -3.98 6.27 4.28
C PHE A 27 -3.35 7.65 4.07
N THR A 28 -3.26 8.41 5.14
CA THR A 28 -2.66 9.75 5.17
C THR A 28 -1.45 9.74 6.08
N LEU A 29 -0.32 10.22 5.57
CA LEU A 29 0.84 10.55 6.36
C LEU A 29 0.74 12.00 6.80
N TYR A 30 1.10 12.27 8.05
CA TYR A 30 1.19 13.60 8.63
C TYR A 30 2.57 13.81 9.24
N SER A 31 3.12 15.01 9.11
CA SER A 31 4.30 15.48 9.83
C SER A 31 4.14 16.96 10.15
N ALA A 32 4.40 17.34 11.41
CA ALA A 32 4.37 18.73 11.84
C ALA A 32 5.46 19.59 11.18
N GLU A 33 6.59 18.98 10.82
CA GLU A 33 7.74 19.64 10.19
C GLU A 33 7.67 19.67 8.66
N GLY A 34 6.58 19.14 8.11
CA GLY A 34 6.41 18.91 6.68
C GLY A 34 7.02 17.58 6.23
N ILE A 35 6.52 17.06 5.10
CA ILE A 35 6.95 15.78 4.54
C ILE A 35 7.86 16.01 3.34
N TYR A 36 9.11 15.58 3.47
CA TYR A 36 10.12 15.68 2.42
C TYR A 36 10.19 14.41 1.56
N GLY A 37 10.61 14.56 0.30
CA GLY A 37 10.71 13.44 -0.64
C GLY A 37 11.60 12.29 -0.14
N GLN A 38 12.69 12.62 0.57
CA GLN A 38 13.60 11.63 1.15
C GLN A 38 12.92 10.80 2.26
N GLN A 39 12.12 11.43 3.14
CA GLN A 39 11.38 10.71 4.19
C GLN A 39 10.42 9.69 3.58
N ILE A 40 9.74 10.06 2.48
CA ILE A 40 8.86 9.13 1.77
C ILE A 40 9.65 7.96 1.16
N GLN A 41 10.81 8.22 0.56
CA GLN A 41 11.64 7.14 0.02
C GLN A 41 12.12 6.19 1.13
N THR A 42 12.61 6.74 2.24
CA THR A 42 13.00 5.97 3.43
C THR A 42 11.82 5.20 4.01
N PHE A 43 10.63 5.77 3.99
CA PHE A 43 9.40 5.12 4.45
C PHE A 43 9.04 3.92 3.57
N CYS A 44 8.98 4.11 2.26
CA CYS A 44 8.68 3.01 1.34
C CYS A 44 9.71 1.88 1.44
N SER A 45 11.01 2.18 1.51
CA SER A 45 12.06 1.16 1.61
C SER A 45 12.06 0.45 2.97
N SER A 46 11.88 1.19 4.07
CA SER A 46 11.83 0.60 5.42
C SER A 46 10.59 -0.27 5.61
N PHE A 47 9.45 0.15 5.07
CA PHE A 47 8.22 -0.65 5.13
C PHE A 47 8.37 -1.93 4.29
N HIS A 48 8.88 -1.82 3.06
CA HIS A 48 9.11 -2.97 2.19
C HIS A 48 10.06 -3.99 2.84
N ARG A 49 11.18 -3.52 3.41
CA ARG A 49 12.12 -4.37 4.16
C ARG A 49 11.43 -5.12 5.30
N GLN A 50 10.68 -4.42 6.16
CA GLN A 50 10.01 -5.05 7.30
C GLN A 50 8.92 -6.04 6.89
N VAL A 51 8.17 -5.74 5.81
CA VAL A 51 7.22 -6.70 5.24
C VAL A 51 7.93 -7.94 4.72
N HIS A 52 9.05 -7.75 4.00
CA HIS A 52 9.86 -8.84 3.48
C HIS A 52 10.44 -9.72 4.59
N GLU A 53 10.93 -9.12 5.69
CA GLU A 53 11.40 -9.82 6.87
C GLU A 53 10.30 -10.68 7.50
N ARG A 54 9.10 -10.11 7.73
CA ARG A 54 7.96 -10.86 8.29
C ARG A 54 7.55 -12.04 7.41
N ILE A 55 7.53 -11.84 6.09
CA ILE A 55 7.21 -12.91 5.14
C ILE A 55 8.32 -13.97 5.17
N THR A 56 9.58 -13.57 5.22
CA THR A 56 10.73 -14.48 5.28
C THR A 56 10.74 -15.31 6.56
N GLU A 57 10.54 -14.68 7.73
CA GLU A 57 10.38 -15.34 9.03
C GLU A 57 9.25 -16.38 9.00
N ARG A 58 8.11 -16.04 8.40
CA ARG A 58 6.98 -16.96 8.23
C ARG A 58 7.35 -18.13 7.30
N ASN A 59 8.02 -17.87 6.18
CA ASN A 59 8.39 -18.90 5.20
C ASN A 59 9.58 -19.76 5.61
N HIS A 60 10.39 -19.36 6.60
CA HIS A 60 11.36 -20.26 7.19
C HIS A 60 10.71 -21.51 7.80
N THR A 61 9.39 -21.51 8.01
CA THR A 61 8.59 -22.70 8.39
C THR A 61 7.84 -23.37 7.22
N ALA A 62 7.76 -22.74 6.04
CA ALA A 62 7.13 -23.28 4.83
C ALA A 62 7.70 -22.59 3.58
N SER A 63 8.30 -23.35 2.65
CA SER A 63 8.88 -23.02 1.32
C SER A 63 9.05 -21.53 0.91
N PRO A 64 10.17 -21.17 0.25
CA PRO A 64 10.44 -19.78 -0.11
C PRO A 64 9.30 -19.14 -0.92
N SER A 65 8.69 -18.09 -0.38
CA SER A 65 7.67 -17.32 -1.09
C SER A 65 8.28 -16.50 -2.22
N SER A 66 7.48 -16.29 -3.27
CA SER A 66 7.75 -15.34 -4.35
C SER A 66 8.13 -13.94 -3.82
N PRO A 67 8.94 -13.17 -4.57
CA PRO A 67 9.33 -11.82 -4.18
C PRO A 67 8.11 -10.94 -3.87
N VAL A 68 8.22 -10.18 -2.78
CA VAL A 68 7.16 -9.29 -2.30
C VAL A 68 7.10 -8.06 -3.19
N VAL A 69 6.04 -7.95 -3.97
CA VAL A 69 5.86 -6.85 -4.90
C VAL A 69 4.85 -5.85 -4.32
N LEU A 70 5.34 -4.80 -3.65
CA LEU A 70 4.50 -3.69 -3.17
C LEU A 70 4.40 -2.59 -4.25
N ARG A 71 3.24 -1.95 -4.32
CA ARG A 71 2.96 -0.87 -5.27
C ARG A 71 2.34 0.31 -4.54
N TRP A 72 2.85 1.51 -4.79
CA TRP A 72 2.35 2.72 -4.16
C TRP A 72 1.81 3.70 -5.20
N LEU A 73 0.72 4.37 -4.87
CA LEU A 73 0.26 5.61 -5.47
C LEU A 73 0.25 6.66 -4.37
N ARG A 74 0.88 7.81 -4.59
CA ARG A 74 0.86 8.90 -3.61
C ARG A 74 0.79 10.25 -4.27
N GLU A 75 0.34 11.26 -3.53
CA GLU A 75 0.50 12.65 -3.93
C GLU A 75 1.99 13.02 -3.99
N GLN A 76 2.40 13.78 -5.02
CA GLN A 76 3.78 14.22 -5.18
C GLN A 76 4.16 15.24 -4.10
N HIS A 77 3.24 16.16 -3.82
CA HIS A 77 3.46 17.29 -2.93
C HIS A 77 2.31 17.40 -1.93
N GLY A 78 2.69 17.55 -0.68
CA GLY A 78 1.79 17.86 0.41
C GLY A 78 2.64 18.31 1.58
N GLY A 79 2.29 19.46 2.16
CA GLY A 79 3.11 20.10 3.20
C GLY A 79 3.16 19.22 4.45
N ALA A 80 2.26 19.48 5.38
CA ALA A 80 2.16 18.65 6.58
C ALA A 80 1.50 17.29 6.33
N THR A 81 0.84 17.07 5.19
CA THR A 81 0.09 15.83 4.92
C THR A 81 0.32 15.32 3.50
N ILE A 82 0.37 13.99 3.33
CA ILE A 82 0.40 13.33 2.02
C ILE A 82 -0.57 12.15 2.03
N ARG A 83 -1.47 12.07 1.04
CA ARG A 83 -2.33 10.91 0.84
C ARG A 83 -1.63 9.84 0.00
N CYS A 84 -1.81 8.60 0.43
CA CYS A 84 -1.15 7.44 -0.13
C CYS A 84 -2.15 6.29 -0.31
N LEU A 85 -1.87 5.44 -1.30
CA LEU A 85 -2.57 4.20 -1.57
C LEU A 85 -1.51 3.12 -1.80
N LEU A 86 -1.50 2.13 -0.90
CA LEU A 86 -0.64 0.95 -0.97
C LEU A 86 -1.46 -0.20 -1.57
N LEU A 87 -0.89 -0.93 -2.54
CA LEU A 87 -1.52 -2.07 -3.20
C LEU A 87 -0.57 -3.28 -3.21
N PHE A 88 -1.10 -4.45 -2.92
CA PHE A 88 -0.34 -5.71 -2.93
C PHE A 88 -1.27 -6.94 -2.97
N SER A 89 -0.70 -8.12 -3.24
CA SER A 89 -1.46 -9.38 -3.25
C SER A 89 -1.79 -9.85 -1.83
N GLN A 90 -3.04 -10.21 -1.58
CA GLN A 90 -3.48 -10.82 -0.33
C GLN A 90 -2.73 -12.13 -0.02
N GLU A 91 -2.30 -12.86 -1.06
CA GLU A 91 -1.56 -14.12 -0.93
C GLU A 91 -0.19 -13.97 -0.27
N LEU A 92 0.33 -12.73 -0.16
CA LEU A 92 1.56 -12.45 0.58
C LEU A 92 1.45 -12.75 2.08
N PHE A 93 0.22 -12.71 2.62
CA PHE A 93 -0.03 -12.86 4.07
C PHE A 93 -0.97 -14.04 4.37
N CYS A 94 -1.88 -14.34 3.45
CA CYS A 94 -2.83 -15.44 3.59
C CYS A 94 -2.21 -16.76 3.12
N HIS A 95 -1.52 -17.48 4.01
CA HIS A 95 -1.10 -18.85 3.71
C HIS A 95 -2.25 -19.83 3.99
N PRO A 96 -2.57 -20.79 3.09
CA PRO A 96 -3.72 -21.70 3.27
C PRO A 96 -3.70 -22.56 4.54
N ARG A 97 -2.55 -22.66 5.20
CA ARG A 97 -2.35 -23.49 6.41
C ARG A 97 -2.39 -22.70 7.73
N ALA A 98 -2.50 -21.37 7.68
CA ALA A 98 -2.55 -20.54 8.89
C ALA A 98 -4.00 -20.25 9.26
N SER A 99 -4.38 -20.52 10.52
CA SER A 99 -5.70 -20.24 11.08
C SER A 99 -5.95 -18.74 11.36
N VAL A 100 -5.05 -17.87 10.89
CA VAL A 100 -5.15 -16.42 11.09
C VAL A 100 -6.11 -15.87 10.05
N THR A 101 -7.08 -15.05 10.49
CA THR A 101 -8.01 -14.45 9.55
C THR A 101 -7.32 -13.30 8.82
N VAL A 102 -7.86 -12.94 7.65
CA VAL A 102 -7.37 -11.82 6.84
C VAL A 102 -7.35 -10.52 7.64
N ASP A 103 -8.26 -10.37 8.60
CA ASP A 103 -8.42 -9.14 9.38
C ASP A 103 -7.31 -8.93 10.40
N GLU A 104 -6.78 -9.99 11.04
CA GLU A 104 -5.63 -9.84 11.94
C GLU A 104 -4.36 -9.48 11.16
N GLU A 105 -4.09 -10.14 10.04
CA GLU A 105 -2.93 -9.82 9.18
C GLU A 105 -3.01 -8.39 8.65
N CYS A 106 -4.21 -7.94 8.26
CA CYS A 106 -4.44 -6.55 7.89
C CYS A 106 -4.12 -5.59 9.04
N SER A 107 -4.56 -5.92 10.27
CA SER A 107 -4.31 -5.09 11.45
C SER A 107 -2.81 -4.98 11.74
N GLN A 108 -2.09 -6.09 11.68
CA GLN A 108 -0.63 -6.11 11.85
C GLN A 108 0.12 -5.31 10.79
N LEU A 109 -0.40 -5.23 9.57
CA LEU A 109 0.17 -4.39 8.50
C LEU A 109 -0.13 -2.92 8.72
N VAL A 110 -1.32 -2.58 9.20
CA VAL A 110 -1.66 -1.21 9.60
C VAL A 110 -0.73 -0.76 10.73
N ASP A 111 -0.54 -1.59 11.76
CA ASP A 111 0.38 -1.30 12.85
C ASP A 111 1.80 -1.10 12.34
N LEU A 112 2.27 -1.97 11.43
CA LEU A 112 3.60 -1.84 10.83
C LEU A 112 3.75 -0.55 10.03
N LEU A 113 2.73 -0.19 9.24
CA LEU A 113 2.69 1.04 8.46
C LEU A 113 2.79 2.27 9.37
N GLN A 114 2.07 2.24 10.49
CA GLN A 114 2.07 3.30 11.49
C GLN A 114 3.41 3.42 12.20
N GLN A 115 3.96 2.31 12.69
CA GLN A 115 5.26 2.25 13.36
C GLN A 115 6.39 2.73 12.45
N THR A 116 6.40 2.28 11.19
CA THR A 116 7.44 2.68 10.23
C THR A 116 7.45 4.20 10.02
N TRP A 117 6.28 4.83 9.94
CA TRP A 117 6.21 6.28 9.79
C TRP A 117 6.65 7.03 11.04
N GLN A 118 6.24 6.57 12.23
CA GLN A 118 6.64 7.16 13.52
C GLN A 118 8.16 7.19 13.71
N VAL A 119 8.86 6.14 13.27
CA VAL A 119 10.33 6.07 13.35
C VAL A 119 11.01 7.11 12.44
N ILE A 120 10.39 7.44 11.30
CA ILE A 120 10.98 8.31 10.27
C ILE A 120 10.64 9.78 10.49
N SER A 121 9.45 10.07 11.00
CA SER A 121 8.98 11.42 11.28
C SER A 121 8.64 11.52 12.76
N ALA A 122 9.49 12.20 13.54
CA ALA A 122 9.23 12.48 14.95
C ALA A 122 7.89 13.24 15.10
N GLY A 123 6.96 12.69 15.88
CA GLY A 123 5.61 13.25 16.03
C GLY A 123 4.75 13.19 14.75
N GLY A 124 5.21 12.49 13.71
CA GLY A 124 4.41 12.20 12.53
C GLY A 124 3.23 11.29 12.88
N GLN A 125 2.21 11.23 12.02
CA GLN A 125 1.10 10.30 12.19
C GLN A 125 0.79 9.60 10.88
N CYS A 126 0.41 8.34 10.95
CA CYS A 126 -0.07 7.58 9.79
C CYS A 126 -1.49 7.11 10.11
N ARG A 127 -2.46 7.58 9.34
CA ARG A 127 -3.87 7.26 9.55
C ARG A 127 -4.41 6.48 8.37
N VAL A 128 -4.81 5.24 8.60
CA VAL A 128 -5.49 4.44 7.59
C VAL A 128 -6.96 4.86 7.53
N GLU A 129 -7.39 5.27 6.34
CA GLU A 129 -8.73 5.80 6.11
C GLU A 129 -9.66 4.71 5.58
N LYS A 130 -9.17 3.86 4.65
CA LYS A 130 -9.97 2.81 4.01
C LYS A 130 -9.13 1.59 3.63
N ARG A 131 -9.73 0.41 3.72
CA ARG A 131 -9.25 -0.86 3.16
C ARG A 131 -10.14 -1.26 1.99
N PHE A 132 -9.53 -1.78 0.93
CA PHE A 132 -10.21 -2.37 -0.22
C PHE A 132 -9.69 -3.78 -0.44
N GLN A 133 -10.61 -4.72 -0.66
CA GLN A 133 -10.31 -6.08 -1.05
C GLN A 133 -11.00 -6.33 -2.39
N VAL A 134 -10.20 -6.51 -3.44
CA VAL A 134 -10.68 -6.60 -4.83
C VAL A 134 -10.22 -7.93 -5.40
N VAL A 135 -11.18 -8.72 -5.91
CA VAL A 135 -10.89 -9.97 -6.60
C VAL A 135 -10.80 -9.70 -8.11
N ARG A 136 -10.00 -10.46 -8.86
CA ARG A 136 -9.96 -10.30 -10.31
C ARG A 136 -11.31 -10.67 -10.94
N GLY A 137 -11.74 -9.86 -11.90
CA GLY A 137 -13.09 -9.96 -12.47
C GLY A 137 -14.17 -9.32 -11.60
N ASP A 138 -13.80 -8.72 -10.47
CA ASP A 138 -14.74 -8.03 -9.59
C ASP A 138 -15.28 -6.75 -10.24
N THR A 139 -16.58 -6.76 -10.51
CA THR A 139 -17.36 -5.57 -10.89
C THR A 139 -18.06 -4.94 -9.68
N SER A 140 -17.77 -5.39 -8.46
CA SER A 140 -18.39 -4.86 -7.24
C SER A 140 -18.04 -3.41 -6.97
N GLY A 141 -18.75 -2.82 -6.00
CA GLY A 141 -18.48 -1.49 -5.50
C GLY A 141 -17.06 -1.30 -4.97
N GLN A 142 -16.34 -2.36 -4.56
CA GLN A 142 -14.96 -2.25 -4.05
C GLN A 142 -13.98 -1.80 -5.13
N TYR A 143 -14.06 -2.39 -6.33
CA TYR A 143 -13.20 -2.00 -7.45
C TYR A 143 -13.48 -0.56 -7.91
N VAL A 144 -14.77 -0.18 -7.98
CA VAL A 144 -15.18 1.18 -8.33
C VAL A 144 -14.73 2.20 -7.27
N ALA A 145 -14.87 1.86 -5.99
CA ALA A 145 -14.43 2.70 -4.88
C ALA A 145 -12.89 2.86 -4.87
N LEU A 146 -12.13 1.78 -5.11
CA LEU A 146 -10.68 1.82 -5.24
C LEU A 146 -10.24 2.75 -6.37
N LYS A 147 -10.86 2.62 -7.55
CA LYS A 147 -10.62 3.53 -8.69
C LYS A 147 -10.91 4.97 -8.31
N THR A 148 -12.03 5.21 -7.64
CA THR A 148 -12.46 6.56 -7.23
C THR A 148 -11.45 7.17 -6.26
N VAL A 149 -10.97 6.41 -5.27
CA VAL A 149 -9.95 6.87 -4.33
C VAL A 149 -8.62 7.14 -5.03
N ALA A 150 -8.16 6.23 -5.90
CA ALA A 150 -6.93 6.44 -6.67
C ALA A 150 -6.99 7.71 -7.53
N LEU A 151 -8.15 8.00 -8.12
CA LEU A 151 -8.40 9.21 -8.91
C LEU A 151 -8.53 10.48 -8.06
N SER A 152 -8.90 10.34 -6.79
CA SER A 152 -9.02 11.47 -5.86
C SER A 152 -7.68 11.98 -5.34
N LEU A 153 -6.59 11.24 -5.53
CA LEU A 153 -5.25 11.66 -5.11
C LEU A 153 -4.84 12.93 -5.86
N GLY A 154 -4.35 13.92 -5.11
CA GLY A 154 -3.94 15.23 -5.60
C GLY A 154 -2.83 15.09 -6.63
N LEU A 155 -3.07 15.65 -7.82
CA LEU A 155 -2.11 15.59 -8.90
C LEU A 155 -0.92 16.51 -8.60
N PRO A 156 0.31 16.09 -8.97
CA PRO A 156 0.64 14.83 -9.64
C PRO A 156 0.78 13.67 -8.66
N VAL A 157 0.48 12.47 -9.16
CA VAL A 157 0.62 11.21 -8.41
C VAL A 157 1.92 10.53 -8.81
N VAL A 158 2.69 10.10 -7.82
CA VAL A 158 3.91 9.31 -8.01
C VAL A 158 3.56 7.84 -7.83
N THR A 159 3.89 7.02 -8.83
CA THR A 159 3.90 5.57 -8.73
C THR A 159 5.30 5.10 -8.38
N THR A 160 5.49 4.51 -7.20
CA THR A 160 6.75 3.83 -6.88
C THR A 160 6.58 2.32 -6.98
N ILE A 161 7.45 1.73 -7.80
CA ILE A 161 7.76 0.30 -7.78
C ILE A 161 9.02 0.21 -6.93
N SER A 162 8.86 -0.12 -5.65
CA SER A 162 9.99 -0.53 -4.82
C SER A 162 10.36 -1.96 -5.24
N TRP A 163 11.59 -2.13 -5.75
CA TRP A 163 12.19 -3.40 -6.16
C TRP A 163 12.78 -4.11 -4.94
#